data_AF-A0A4R2SRR4-F1
#
_entry.id   AF-A0A4R2SRR4-F1
#
_cell.length_a   1.000
_cell.length_b   1.000
_cell.length_c   1.000
_cell.angle_alpha   90.00
_cell.angle_beta   90.00
_cell.angle_gamma   90.00
#
_symmetry.space_group_name_H-M   'P 1'
#
loop_
_entity.id
_entity.type
_entity.pdbx_description
1 polymer ?
#
loop_
_entity_poly.entity_id
_entity_poly.type
_entity_poly.pdbx_seq_one_letter_code
_entity_poly.pdbx_strand_id
1 'polypeptide(L)' 'MAKFDPEIHGDNPPMDTAFMAGMKPSSRGRPKLENPKVEVKIRLDAKTVAYLRGSGPGWQTRVNALLEKMVTAGQI' A
#
# COMPACT_ATOMS: atom_id res chain seq x y z
N MET A 1 -10.11 14.92 -23.12
CA MET A 1 -8.65 15.06 -22.96
C MET A 1 -8.29 16.43 -23.48
N ALA A 2 -7.93 17.40 -22.62
CA ALA A 2 -7.45 18.70 -23.11
C ALA A 2 -6.15 18.47 -23.89
N LYS A 3 -6.06 19.02 -25.10
CA LYS A 3 -4.86 18.90 -25.95
C LYS A 3 -3.69 19.61 -25.27
N PHE A 4 -2.50 19.03 -25.41
CA PHE A 4 -1.23 19.63 -25.02
C PHE A 4 -1.11 21.03 -25.65
N ASP A 5 -0.97 22.04 -24.80
CA ASP A 5 -0.73 23.43 -25.21
C ASP A 5 0.77 23.73 -25.06
N PRO A 6 1.52 23.87 -26.17
CA PRO A 6 2.96 24.08 -26.13
C PRO A 6 3.38 25.44 -25.54
N GLU A 7 2.50 26.44 -25.50
CA GLU A 7 2.81 27.77 -24.94
C GLU A 7 2.84 27.74 -23.40
N ILE A 8 2.07 26.85 -22.77
CA ILE A 8 1.98 26.70 -21.31
C ILE A 8 3.13 25.85 -20.75
N HIS A 9 3.83 25.10 -21.60
CA HIS A 9 4.86 24.13 -21.21
C HIS A 9 6.29 24.49 -21.66
N GLY A 10 6.51 25.71 -22.17
CA GLY A 10 7.80 26.20 -22.65
C GLY A 10 8.83 26.56 -21.57
N ASP A 11 8.39 26.77 -20.33
CA ASP A 11 9.25 27.23 -19.23
C ASP A 11 9.87 26.12 -18.38
N ASN A 12 9.81 24.86 -18.83
CA ASN A 12 10.49 23.81 -18.08
C ASN A 12 12.00 23.98 -18.27
N PRO A 13 12.77 24.24 -17.20
CA PRO A 13 14.21 24.39 -17.31
C PRO A 13 14.82 23.12 -17.91
N PRO A 14 15.88 23.25 -18.72
CA PRO A 14 16.62 22.09 -19.19
C PRO A 14 17.11 21.29 -17.98
N MET A 15 16.99 19.96 -18.07
CA MET A 15 17.46 19.00 -17.07
C MET A 15 19.00 18.90 -17.10
N ASP A 16 19.66 20.04 -16.88
CA ASP A 16 21.10 20.18 -16.92
C ASP A 16 21.75 19.85 -15.57
N THR A 17 23.09 19.88 -15.54
CA THR A 17 23.87 19.57 -14.34
C THR A 17 23.58 20.52 -13.18
N ALA A 18 23.24 21.79 -13.44
CA ALA A 18 22.92 22.77 -12.41
C ALA A 18 21.53 22.52 -11.81
N PHE A 19 20.54 22.22 -12.65
CA PHE A 19 19.20 21.82 -12.23
C PHE A 19 19.21 20.56 -11.37
N MET A 20 19.97 19.55 -11.79
CA MET A 20 20.13 18.29 -11.04
C MET A 20 20.85 18.48 -9.70
N ALA A 21 21.85 19.36 -9.63
CA ALA A 21 22.57 19.67 -8.40
C ALA A 21 21.69 20.34 -7.33
N GLY A 22 20.69 21.13 -7.76
CA GLY A 22 19.71 21.77 -6.86
C GLY A 22 18.53 20.87 -6.48
N MET A 23 18.41 19.69 -7.10
CA MET A 23 17.27 18.81 -6.89
C MET A 23 17.40 18.07 -5.56
N LYS A 24 16.62 18.50 -4.56
CA LYS A 24 16.56 17.83 -3.25
C LYS A 24 15.85 16.48 -3.43
N PRO A 25 16.45 15.34 -3.02
CA PRO A 25 15.76 14.06 -3.04
C PRO A 25 14.46 14.19 -2.28
N SER A 26 13.35 14.05 -2.98
CA SER A 26 12.06 14.08 -2.32
C SER A 26 11.95 12.78 -1.53
N SER A 27 11.82 12.85 -0.21
CA SER A 27 11.47 11.69 0.63
C SER A 27 10.01 11.28 0.42
N ARG A 28 9.53 11.34 -0.83
CA ARG A 28 8.18 10.98 -1.29
C ARG A 28 8.00 9.48 -1.25
N GLY A 29 8.09 8.93 -0.05
CA GLY A 29 7.57 7.64 0.34
C GLY A 29 6.59 7.84 1.48
N ARG A 30 5.61 6.93 1.61
CA ARG A 30 4.86 6.82 2.86
C ARG A 30 5.87 6.65 4.00
N PRO A 31 5.71 7.34 5.14
CA PRO A 31 6.54 7.08 6.31
C PRO A 31 6.60 5.58 6.57
N LYS A 32 7.81 5.06 6.78
CA LYS A 32 8.01 3.64 7.06
C LYS A 32 7.29 3.33 8.37
N LEU A 33 6.37 2.36 8.35
CA LEU A 33 5.75 1.89 9.58
C LEU A 33 6.77 1.06 10.36
N GLU A 34 6.87 1.29 11.67
CA GLU A 34 7.74 0.50 12.56
C GLU A 34 7.39 -0.98 12.53
N ASN A 35 6.09 -1.30 12.54
CA ASN A 35 5.59 -2.67 12.53
C ASN A 35 4.56 -2.84 11.39
N PRO A 36 5.00 -3.07 10.15
CA PRO A 36 4.09 -3.33 9.04
C PRO A 36 3.44 -4.70 9.18
N LYS A 37 2.24 -4.87 8.60
CA LYS A 37 1.63 -6.20 8.45
C LYS A 37 2.53 -7.07 7.58
N VAL A 38 2.79 -8.29 8.03
CA VAL A 38 3.60 -9.26 7.29
C VAL A 38 2.68 -10.07 6.38
N GLU A 39 3.00 -10.10 5.08
CA GLU A 39 2.31 -10.99 4.15
C GLU A 39 2.76 -12.43 4.40
N VAL A 40 1.81 -13.31 4.71
CA VAL A 40 2.06 -14.73 4.97
C VAL A 40 1.29 -15.58 3.97
N LYS A 41 1.96 -16.61 3.42
CA LYS A 41 1.33 -17.60 2.55
C LYS A 41 0.82 -18.77 3.39
N ILE A 42 -0.48 -18.77 3.69
CA ILE A 42 -1.16 -19.87 4.39
C ILE A 42 -2.20 -20.52 3.48
N ARG A 43 -2.39 -21.84 3.63
CA ARG A 43 -3.49 -22.56 2.97
C ARG A 43 -4.63 -22.71 3.96
N LEU A 44 -5.83 -22.30 3.55
CA LEU A 44 -7.06 -22.46 4.32
C LEU A 44 -7.99 -23.42 3.57
N ASP A 45 -8.86 -24.10 4.32
CA ASP A 45 -9.89 -24.95 3.74
C ASP A 45 -10.82 -24.16 2.79
N ALA A 46 -11.21 -24.80 1.69
CA ALA A 46 -11.99 -24.15 0.64
C ALA A 46 -13.37 -23.68 1.12
N LYS A 47 -14.04 -24.46 1.98
CA LYS A 47 -15.36 -24.10 2.54
C LYS A 47 -15.24 -22.88 3.45
N THR A 48 -14.18 -22.83 4.25
CA THR A 48 -13.88 -21.69 5.12
C THR A 48 -13.62 -20.42 4.31
N VAL A 49 -12.81 -20.50 3.25
CA VAL A 49 -12.55 -19.33 2.37
C VAL A 49 -13.82 -18.86 1.68
N ALA A 50 -14.67 -19.78 1.20
CA ALA A 50 -15.94 -19.44 0.58
C ALA A 50 -16.86 -18.68 1.54
N TYR A 51 -17.02 -19.18 2.77
CA TYR A 51 -17.81 -18.52 3.81
C TYR A 51 -17.27 -17.12 4.14
N LEU A 52 -15.95 -17.00 4.35
CA LEU A 52 -15.31 -15.73 4.66
C LEU A 52 -15.50 -14.71 3.54
N ARG A 53 -15.29 -15.09 2.28
CA ARG A 53 -15.55 -14.20 1.13
C ARG A 53 -17.03 -13.80 1.04
N GLY A 54 -17.94 -14.73 1.33
CA GLY A 54 -19.38 -14.50 1.37
C GLY A 54 -19.82 -13.51 2.47
N SER A 55 -19.04 -13.36 3.54
CA SER A 55 -19.30 -12.35 4.59
C SER A 55 -19.12 -10.90 4.12
N GLY A 56 -18.65 -10.69 2.89
CA GLY A 56 -18.54 -9.39 2.25
C GLY A 56 -17.16 -8.73 2.39
N PRO A 57 -17.03 -7.46 1.97
CA PRO A 57 -15.78 -6.72 2.02
C PRO A 57 -15.17 -6.69 3.44
N GLY A 58 -13.83 -6.68 3.50
CA GLY A 58 -13.10 -6.64 4.77
C GLY A 58 -13.00 -7.97 5.52
N TRP A 59 -13.39 -9.10 4.90
CA TRP A 59 -13.28 -10.41 5.53
C TRP A 59 -11.86 -10.76 5.99
N GLN A 60 -10.81 -10.36 5.26
CA GLN A 60 -9.41 -10.57 5.69
C GLN A 60 -9.07 -9.79 6.96
N THR A 61 -9.56 -8.55 7.08
CA THR A 61 -9.39 -7.74 8.29
C THR A 61 -10.09 -8.39 9.49
N ARG A 62 -11.29 -8.95 9.29
CA ARG A 62 -12.01 -9.69 10.33
C ARG A 62 -11.26 -10.96 10.76
N VAL A 63 -10.68 -11.69 9.82
CA VAL A 63 -9.84 -12.86 10.11
C VAL A 63 -8.62 -12.44 10.94
N ASN A 64 -7.91 -11.38 10.55
CA ASN A 64 -6.77 -10.88 11.32
C ASN A 64 -7.16 -10.51 12.76
N ALA A 65 -8.29 -9.81 12.94
CA ALA A 65 -8.77 -9.43 14.27
C ALA A 65 -9.16 -10.66 15.13
N LEU A 66 -9.69 -11.72 14.52
CA LEU A 66 -9.96 -12.96 15.23
C LEU A 66 -8.68 -13.66 15.68
N LEU A 67 -7.69 -13.77 14.79
CA LEU A 67 -6.39 -14.36 15.10
C LEU A 67 -5.69 -13.58 16.24
N GLU A 68 -5.71 -12.25 16.17
CA GLU A 68 -5.19 -11.39 17.24
C GLU A 68 -5.85 -11.68 18.59
N LYS A 69 -7.18 -11.79 18.63
CA LYS A 69 -7.91 -12.15 19.85
C LYS A 69 -7.50 -13.52 20.39
N MET A 70 -7.34 -14.52 19.53
CA MET A 70 -6.95 -15.87 19.93
C MET A 70 -5.53 -15.90 20.51
N VAL A 71 -4.60 -15.16 19.90
CA VAL A 71 -3.22 -15.00 20.41
C VAL A 71 -3.22 -14.29 21.76
N THR A 72 -3.96 -13.16 21.90
CA THR A 72 -4.06 -12.44 23.18
C THR A 72 -4.70 -13.30 24.27
N ALA A 73 -5.65 -14.16 23.91
CA ALA A 73 -6.29 -15.08 24.83
C ALA A 73 -5.43 -16.33 25.16
N GLY A 74 -4.27 -16.50 24.52
CA GLY A 74 -3.41 -17.68 24.70
C GLY A 74 -4.04 -18.99 24.21
N GLN A 75 -5.00 -18.90 23.29
CA GLN A 75 -5.64 -20.07 22.70
C GLN A 75 -4.80 -20.69 21.58
N ILE A 76 -3.88 -19.89 21.04
CA ILE A 76 -2.85 -20.26 20.07
C ILE A 76 -1.56 -19.48 20.36
#